data_AF-A0A7C3J9Y1-F1
#
_entry.id   AF-A0A7C3J9Y1-F1
#
_cell.length_a   1.000
_cell.length_b   1.000
_cell.length_c   1.000
_cell.angle_alpha   90.00
_cell.angle_beta   90.00
_cell.angle_gamma   90.00
#
_symmetry.space_group_name_H-M   'P 1'
#
loop_
_entity.id
_entity.type
_entity.pdbx_description
1 polymer ?
#
loop_
_entity_poly.entity_id
_entity_poly.type
_entity_poly.pdbx_seq_one_letter_code
_entity_poly.pdbx_strand_id
1 'polypeptide(L)'
;MGDSEEAAACFLSGTHRHMLEVESAIDPAVIAARSYRTVTSHEAREYGFAGEQARAGLLIPVHAPDGQIAGYVLRPDNPRIYTSKKAKKDPQTGDRKQKVIKYEWPAKTEPRIDCPPTCRSALKDPSIPLWITEGQKKGDALASWSLCTIDFPNGV
;
A
#
# COMPACT_ATOMS: atom_id res chain seq x y z
N MET A 1 -21.31 -28.84 9.47
CA MET A 1 -21.51 -28.00 8.27
C MET A 1 -21.51 -26.58 8.77
N GLY A 2 -20.57 -25.77 8.28
CA GLY A 2 -20.43 -24.35 8.62
C GLY A 2 -19.71 -24.11 9.93
N ASP A 3 -18.40 -23.89 9.84
CA ASP A 3 -17.65 -22.81 10.53
C ASP A 3 -16.14 -23.04 10.36
N SER A 4 -15.72 -23.27 9.10
CA SER A 4 -14.32 -23.38 8.69
C SER A 4 -13.89 -22.15 7.89
N GLU A 5 -14.33 -20.96 8.31
CA GLU A 5 -14.04 -19.71 7.62
C GLU A 5 -13.86 -18.53 8.59
N GLU A 6 -13.39 -18.83 9.81
CA GLU A 6 -12.90 -17.80 10.72
C GLU A 6 -11.52 -17.36 10.26
N ALA A 7 -11.53 -16.40 9.33
CA ALA A 7 -10.48 -15.53 8.86
C ALA A 7 -9.08 -15.84 9.40
N ALA A 8 -8.16 -16.24 8.51
CA ALA A 8 -6.73 -16.16 8.74
C ALA A 8 -6.39 -14.73 9.22
N ALA A 9 -6.32 -14.60 10.55
CA ALA A 9 -6.29 -13.33 11.23
C ALA A 9 -5.23 -12.44 10.59
N CYS A 10 -5.63 -11.22 10.27
CA CYS A 10 -4.79 -10.21 9.64
C CYS A 10 -3.61 -9.90 10.57
N PHE A 11 -2.53 -10.69 10.46
CA PHE A 11 -1.40 -10.55 11.34
C PHE A 11 -0.62 -9.31 10.93
N LEU A 12 -0.63 -8.30 11.80
CA LEU A 12 0.18 -7.10 11.70
C LEU A 12 1.28 -7.20 12.76
N SER A 13 2.53 -7.32 12.31
CA SER A 13 3.70 -7.40 13.20
C SER A 13 3.87 -6.12 14.01
N GLY A 14 4.52 -6.22 15.18
CA GLY A 14 4.74 -5.05 16.06
C GLY A 14 5.49 -3.91 15.35
N THR A 15 6.48 -4.22 14.53
CA THR A 15 7.21 -3.23 13.73
C THR A 15 6.31 -2.53 12.72
N HIS A 16 5.45 -3.27 12.02
CA HIS A 16 4.51 -2.67 11.07
C HIS A 16 3.40 -1.88 11.74
N ARG A 17 2.92 -2.34 12.89
CA ARG A 17 1.99 -1.59 13.73
C ARG A 17 2.58 -0.26 14.16
N HIS A 18 3.81 -0.26 14.70
CA HIS A 18 4.52 0.96 15.07
C HIS A 18 4.69 1.92 13.89
N MET A 19 5.06 1.40 12.73
CA MET A 19 5.21 2.19 11.50
C MET A 19 3.91 2.85 11.01
N LEU A 20 2.75 2.25 11.31
CA LEU A 20 1.45 2.78 10.92
C LEU A 20 0.91 3.74 11.98
N GLU A 21 0.84 3.29 13.23
CA GLU A 21 0.24 4.05 14.34
C GLU A 21 1.12 5.21 14.78
N VAL A 22 2.44 5.00 14.93
CA VAL A 22 3.35 5.99 15.52
C VAL A 22 4.04 6.83 14.45
N GLU A 23 4.74 6.19 13.50
CA GLU A 23 5.50 6.95 12.48
C GLU A 23 4.60 7.66 11.46
N SER A 24 3.38 7.18 11.27
CA SER A 24 2.45 7.72 10.26
C SER A 24 1.14 8.24 10.85
N ALA A 25 0.98 8.19 12.17
CA ALA A 25 -0.18 8.73 12.89
C ALA A 25 -1.53 8.24 12.34
N ILE A 26 -1.60 6.96 11.93
CA ILE A 26 -2.83 6.35 11.44
C ILE A 26 -3.59 5.74 12.61
N ASP A 27 -4.87 6.08 12.74
CA ASP A 27 -5.75 5.57 13.77
C ASP A 27 -5.93 4.04 13.64
N PRO A 28 -5.89 3.27 14.75
CA PRO A 28 -6.05 1.82 14.72
C PRO A 28 -7.33 1.34 14.02
N ALA A 29 -8.43 2.10 14.08
CA ALA A 29 -9.67 1.77 13.38
C ALA A 29 -9.53 1.93 11.86
N VAL A 30 -8.79 2.93 11.38
CA VAL A 30 -8.47 3.08 9.95
C VAL A 30 -7.54 1.95 9.49
N ILE A 31 -6.53 1.60 10.29
CA ILE A 31 -5.63 0.47 10.00
C ILE A 31 -6.42 -0.84 9.86
N ALA A 32 -7.33 -1.10 10.81
CA ALA A 32 -8.18 -2.27 10.80
C ALA A 32 -9.13 -2.27 9.59
N ALA A 33 -9.80 -1.13 9.32
CA ALA A 33 -10.72 -1.00 8.20
C ALA A 33 -10.04 -1.23 6.85
N ARG A 34 -8.81 -0.71 6.65
CA ARG A 34 -8.05 -0.95 5.41
C ARG A 34 -7.57 -2.40 5.26
N SER A 35 -7.45 -3.15 6.36
CA SER A 35 -6.92 -4.52 6.39
C SER A 35 -5.42 -4.60 6.02
N TYR A 36 -4.60 -3.72 6.60
CA TYR A 36 -3.14 -3.84 6.53
C TYR A 36 -2.65 -5.20 7.05
N ARG A 37 -1.66 -5.79 6.38
CA ARG A 37 -1.16 -7.13 6.72
C ARG A 37 0.36 -7.22 6.60
N THR A 38 1.00 -7.88 7.56
CA THR A 38 2.38 -8.35 7.39
C THR A 38 2.36 -9.65 6.59
N VAL A 39 3.15 -9.72 5.52
CA VAL A 39 3.26 -10.91 4.68
C VAL A 39 4.72 -11.33 4.52
N THR A 40 4.92 -12.62 4.39
CA THR A 40 6.17 -13.23 3.92
C THR A 40 6.31 -13.11 2.40
N SER A 41 7.50 -13.42 1.88
CA SER A 41 7.72 -13.49 0.43
C SER A 41 6.91 -14.58 -0.27
N HIS A 42 6.52 -15.64 0.46
CA HIS A 42 5.65 -16.69 -0.06
C HIS A 42 4.22 -16.19 -0.18
N GLU A 43 3.65 -15.66 0.91
CA GLU A 43 2.29 -15.12 0.93
C GLU A 43 2.11 -13.95 -0.05
N ALA A 44 3.13 -13.11 -0.25
CA ALA A 44 3.09 -12.06 -1.26
C ALA A 44 2.74 -12.60 -2.67
N ARG A 45 3.10 -13.85 -3.00
CA ARG A 45 2.77 -14.44 -4.31
C ARG A 45 1.28 -14.67 -4.50
N GLU A 46 0.54 -14.92 -3.43
CA GLU A 46 -0.91 -15.09 -3.45
C GLU A 46 -1.63 -13.80 -3.86
N TYR A 47 -0.98 -12.64 -3.65
CA TYR A 47 -1.47 -11.32 -4.05
C TYR A 47 -0.91 -10.86 -5.42
N GLY A 48 -0.34 -11.77 -6.21
CA GLY A 48 0.13 -11.51 -7.57
C GLY A 48 1.57 -10.97 -7.68
N PHE A 49 2.28 -10.78 -6.56
CA PHE A 49 3.69 -10.40 -6.61
C PHE A 49 4.55 -11.57 -7.11
N ALA A 50 5.47 -11.31 -8.05
CA ALA A 50 6.29 -12.36 -8.66
C ALA A 50 7.77 -11.98 -8.73
N GLY A 51 8.64 -12.98 -8.89
CA GLY A 51 10.08 -12.78 -9.04
C GLY A 51 10.69 -11.97 -7.90
N GLU A 52 11.42 -10.90 -8.24
CA GLU A 52 12.05 -10.00 -7.26
C GLU A 52 11.05 -9.13 -6.48
N GLN A 53 9.77 -9.07 -6.91
CA GLN A 53 8.73 -8.30 -6.23
C GLN A 53 8.10 -9.06 -5.05
N ALA A 54 8.13 -10.40 -5.09
CA ALA A 54 7.61 -11.27 -4.03
C ALA A 54 8.55 -11.26 -2.82
N ARG A 55 8.34 -10.31 -1.90
CA ARG A 55 9.21 -10.06 -0.75
C ARG A 55 8.40 -10.00 0.54
N ALA A 56 9.05 -10.22 1.67
CA ALA A 56 8.43 -9.97 2.97
C ALA A 56 8.24 -8.45 3.19
N GLY A 57 7.13 -8.08 3.81
CA GLY A 57 6.85 -6.68 4.13
C GLY A 57 5.39 -6.41 4.49
N LEU A 58 5.01 -5.14 4.39
CA LEU A 58 3.67 -4.66 4.66
C LEU A 58 2.84 -4.68 3.36
N LEU A 59 1.79 -5.49 3.34
CA LEU A 59 0.78 -5.51 2.30
C LEU A 59 -0.30 -4.46 2.59
N ILE A 60 -0.62 -3.67 1.58
CA ILE A 60 -1.57 -2.56 1.62
C ILE A 60 -2.65 -2.83 0.56
N PRO A 61 -3.86 -3.23 0.99
CA PRO A 61 -4.98 -3.36 0.06
C PRO A 61 -5.35 -2.02 -0.57
N VAL A 62 -5.60 -2.06 -1.88
CA VAL A 62 -6.06 -0.91 -2.66
C VAL A 62 -7.58 -0.96 -2.70
N HIS A 63 -8.26 0.01 -2.10
CA HIS A 63 -9.72 0.06 -2.03
C HIS A 63 -10.26 1.02 -3.07
N ALA A 64 -11.02 0.52 -4.05
CA ALA A 64 -11.68 1.39 -5.01
C ALA A 64 -12.80 2.20 -4.35
N PRO A 65 -13.20 3.36 -4.94
CA PRO A 65 -14.34 4.15 -4.47
C PRO A 65 -15.67 3.36 -4.34
N ASP A 66 -15.83 2.31 -5.14
CA ASP A 66 -16.97 1.39 -5.08
C ASP A 66 -16.87 0.34 -3.97
N GLY A 67 -15.81 0.37 -3.16
CA GLY A 67 -15.53 -0.51 -2.03
C GLY A 67 -15.01 -1.90 -2.39
N GLN A 68 -14.73 -2.18 -3.65
CA GLN A 68 -14.02 -3.40 -4.02
C GLN A 68 -12.52 -3.25 -3.77
N ILE A 69 -11.84 -4.37 -3.48
CA ILE A 69 -10.39 -4.38 -3.45
C ILE A 69 -9.90 -4.43 -4.91
N ALA A 70 -9.30 -3.34 -5.37
CA ALA A 70 -8.84 -3.15 -6.75
C ALA A 70 -7.41 -3.68 -6.98
N GLY A 71 -6.71 -4.08 -5.93
CA GLY A 71 -5.36 -4.61 -6.00
C GLY A 71 -4.65 -4.54 -4.65
N TYR A 72 -3.33 -4.75 -4.69
CA TYR A 72 -2.48 -4.73 -3.52
C TYR A 72 -1.16 -4.03 -3.84
N VAL A 73 -0.68 -3.23 -2.89
CA VAL A 73 0.65 -2.65 -2.89
C VAL A 73 1.47 -3.32 -1.80
N LEU A 74 2.72 -3.66 -2.11
CA LEU A 74 3.64 -4.18 -1.12
C LEU A 74 4.67 -3.11 -0.79
N ARG A 75 4.90 -2.86 0.50
CA ARG A 75 6.04 -2.10 1.01
C ARG A 75 7.02 -3.11 1.64
N PRO A 76 8.03 -3.60 0.89
CA PRO A 76 8.96 -4.57 1.42
C PRO A 76 9.74 -4.03 2.62
N ASP A 77 10.09 -4.90 3.58
CA ASP A 77 10.94 -4.53 4.72
C ASP A 77 12.30 -4.02 4.26
N ASN A 78 12.83 -4.71 3.24
CA ASN A 78 14.06 -4.34 2.55
C ASN A 78 13.71 -3.87 1.14
N PRO A 79 13.59 -2.57 0.85
CA PRO A 79 13.21 -2.06 -0.47
C PRO A 79 14.06 -2.66 -1.60
N ARG A 80 13.45 -2.90 -2.76
CA ARG A 80 14.20 -3.45 -3.89
C ARG A 80 15.08 -2.37 -4.51
N ILE A 81 16.32 -2.71 -4.80
CA ILE A 81 17.24 -1.84 -5.51
C ILE A 81 17.24 -2.27 -6.98
N TYR A 82 16.83 -1.36 -7.86
CA TYR A 82 16.77 -1.57 -9.28
C TYR A 82 17.85 -0.77 -10.00
N THR A 83 18.68 -1.47 -10.77
CA THR A 83 19.71 -0.84 -11.61
C THR A 83 19.31 -1.01 -13.07
N SER A 84 18.97 0.09 -13.75
CA SER A 84 18.63 0.03 -15.16
C SER A 84 19.88 -0.30 -15.98
N LYS A 85 19.84 -1.41 -16.75
CA LYS A 85 20.91 -1.75 -17.70
C LYS A 85 21.10 -0.68 -18.79
N LYS A 86 20.05 0.10 -19.07
CA LYS A 86 20.04 1.19 -20.05
C LYS A 86 20.53 2.53 -19.47
N ALA A 87 20.68 2.66 -18.15
CA ALA A 87 21.21 3.88 -17.56
C ALA A 87 22.67 4.07 -17.99
N LYS A 88 23.02 5.30 -18.38
CA LYS A 88 24.41 5.69 -18.61
C LYS A 88 25.20 5.45 -17.32
N LYS A 89 26.42 4.94 -17.48
CA LYS A 89 27.38 4.88 -16.38
C LYS A 89 27.76 6.31 -16.01
N ASP A 90 27.92 6.55 -14.72
CA ASP A 90 28.53 7.77 -14.23
C ASP A 90 29.95 7.90 -14.81
N PRO A 91 30.31 9.03 -15.45
CA PRO A 91 31.64 9.21 -16.05
C PRO A 91 32.79 9.21 -15.03
N GLN A 92 32.52 9.52 -13.76
CA GLN A 92 33.53 9.59 -12.71
C GLN A 92 33.67 8.27 -11.95
N THR A 93 32.55 7.62 -11.61
CA THR A 93 32.59 6.39 -10.79
C THR A 93 32.47 5.10 -11.60
N GLY A 94 31.99 5.17 -12.86
CA GLY A 94 31.72 4.00 -13.70
C GLY A 94 30.47 3.22 -13.30
N ASP A 95 29.79 3.62 -12.24
CA ASP A 95 28.60 2.96 -11.70
C ASP A 95 27.33 3.35 -12.46
N ARG A 96 26.35 2.45 -12.46
CA ARG A 96 25.02 2.75 -13.00
C ARG A 96 24.12 3.29 -11.89
N LYS A 97 23.33 4.31 -12.21
CA LYS A 97 22.33 4.86 -11.30
C LYS A 97 21.36 3.77 -10.82
N GLN A 98 21.29 3.61 -9.51
CA GLN A 98 20.37 2.69 -8.83
C GLN A 98 19.12 3.46 -8.39
N LYS A 99 17.94 2.82 -8.49
CA LYS A 99 16.66 3.32 -8.00
C LYS A 99 16.18 2.42 -6.88
N VAL A 100 15.88 2.99 -5.71
CA VAL A 100 15.25 2.27 -4.61
C VAL A 100 13.74 2.27 -4.82
N ILE A 101 13.14 1.08 -4.85
CA ILE A 101 11.70 0.87 -5.02
C ILE A 101 11.12 0.53 -3.64
N LYS A 102 10.55 1.56 -3.00
CA LYS A 102 9.97 1.47 -1.65
C LYS A 102 8.59 0.82 -1.65
N TYR A 103 7.84 0.97 -2.74
CA TYR A 103 6.51 0.38 -2.93
C TYR A 103 6.50 -0.37 -4.25
N GLU A 104 6.06 -1.62 -4.20
CA GLU A 104 5.94 -2.51 -5.35
C GLU A 104 4.46 -2.71 -5.68
N TRP A 105 4.20 -2.81 -6.98
CA TRP A 105 2.94 -3.25 -7.54
C TRP A 105 3.18 -4.57 -8.27
N PRO A 106 2.21 -5.50 -8.26
CA PRO A 106 2.29 -6.66 -9.14
C PRO A 106 2.51 -6.21 -10.59
N ALA A 107 3.33 -6.96 -11.33
CA ALA A 107 3.62 -6.63 -12.71
C ALA A 107 2.31 -6.61 -13.54
N LYS A 108 2.23 -5.67 -14.49
CA LYS A 108 1.06 -5.45 -15.37
C LYS A 108 -0.21 -5.01 -14.64
N THR A 109 -0.11 -4.56 -13.40
CA THR A 109 -1.23 -3.88 -12.74
C THR A 109 -1.36 -2.46 -13.26
N GLU A 110 -2.55 -2.11 -13.71
CA GLU A 110 -2.89 -0.75 -14.09
C GLU A 110 -3.08 0.14 -12.84
N PRO A 111 -2.79 1.44 -12.93
CA PRO A 111 -3.08 2.38 -11.85
C PRO A 111 -4.57 2.33 -11.45
N ARG A 112 -4.82 2.46 -10.15
CA ARG A 112 -6.17 2.51 -9.56
C ARG A 112 -6.25 3.67 -8.58
N ILE A 113 -7.40 4.32 -8.54
CA ILE A 113 -7.70 5.29 -7.49
C ILE A 113 -8.00 4.49 -6.23
N ASP A 114 -7.39 4.91 -5.14
CA ASP A 114 -7.64 4.38 -3.81
C ASP A 114 -8.48 5.35 -2.99
N CYS A 115 -9.38 4.81 -2.19
CA CYS A 115 -10.14 5.54 -1.19
C CYS A 115 -10.11 4.74 0.12
N PRO A 116 -9.62 5.31 1.23
CA PRO A 116 -9.68 4.65 2.53
C PRO A 116 -11.13 4.21 2.83
N PRO A 117 -11.36 2.97 3.30
CA PRO A 117 -12.72 2.46 3.51
C PRO A 117 -13.58 3.35 4.42
N THR A 118 -12.98 4.02 5.39
CA THR A 118 -13.64 4.95 6.30
C THR A 118 -14.15 6.22 5.63
N CYS A 119 -13.56 6.63 4.49
CA CYS A 119 -13.97 7.83 3.74
C CYS A 119 -15.10 7.56 2.73
N ARG A 120 -15.45 6.30 2.48
CA ARG A 120 -16.37 5.92 1.39
C ARG A 120 -17.77 6.52 1.51
N SER A 121 -18.29 6.65 2.72
CA SER A 121 -19.60 7.27 2.96
C SER A 121 -19.54 8.77 2.64
N ALA A 122 -18.48 9.45 3.07
CA ALA A 122 -18.27 10.88 2.84
C ALA A 122 -18.06 11.21 1.35
N LEU A 123 -17.50 10.28 0.56
CA LEU A 123 -17.28 10.47 -0.87
C LEU A 123 -18.58 10.70 -1.68
N LYS A 124 -19.73 10.25 -1.16
CA LYS A 124 -21.03 10.44 -1.82
C LYS A 124 -21.65 11.82 -1.57
N ASP A 125 -21.13 12.55 -0.59
CA ASP A 125 -21.66 13.85 -0.21
C ASP A 125 -20.80 14.97 -0.84
N PRO A 126 -21.31 15.69 -1.85
CA PRO A 126 -20.57 16.74 -2.54
C PRO A 126 -20.31 17.98 -1.65
N SER A 127 -20.92 18.08 -0.47
CA SER A 127 -20.67 19.17 0.47
C SER A 127 -19.39 18.99 1.29
N ILE A 128 -18.86 17.76 1.35
CA ILE A 128 -17.65 17.44 2.10
C ILE A 128 -16.42 17.71 1.21
N PRO A 129 -15.44 18.52 1.66
CA PRO A 129 -14.20 18.73 0.92
C PRO A 129 -13.44 17.43 0.68
N LEU A 130 -13.07 17.19 -0.58
CA LEU A 130 -12.27 16.03 -0.99
C LEU A 130 -10.78 16.38 -0.98
N TRP A 131 -10.00 15.61 -0.23
CA TRP A 131 -8.55 15.68 -0.21
C TRP A 131 -7.95 14.65 -1.16
N ILE A 132 -6.88 15.04 -1.86
CA ILE A 132 -6.18 14.16 -2.81
C ILE A 132 -4.74 14.03 -2.35
N THR A 133 -4.26 12.80 -2.19
CA THR A 133 -2.88 12.54 -1.81
C THR A 133 -2.15 11.63 -2.79
N GLU A 134 -0.82 11.66 -2.76
CA GLU A 134 0.01 10.82 -3.63
C GLU A 134 0.10 9.36 -3.18
N GLY A 135 -0.33 9.02 -1.95
CA GLY A 135 -0.18 7.64 -1.50
C GLY A 135 -0.92 7.27 -0.23
N GLN A 136 -1.28 5.99 -0.16
CA GLN A 136 -2.20 5.37 0.80
C GLN A 136 -1.93 5.74 2.26
N LYS A 137 -0.69 5.70 2.73
CA LYS A 137 -0.39 6.04 4.14
C LYS A 137 -0.71 7.50 4.48
N LYS A 138 -0.57 8.44 3.53
CA LYS A 138 -0.94 9.85 3.73
C LYS A 138 -2.46 9.98 3.75
N GLY A 139 -3.14 9.30 2.81
CA GLY A 139 -4.61 9.21 2.78
C GLY A 139 -5.16 8.68 4.11
N ASP A 140 -4.65 7.56 4.58
CA ASP A 140 -5.11 6.97 5.84
C ASP A 140 -4.84 7.85 7.07
N ALA A 141 -3.72 8.59 7.09
CA ALA A 141 -3.46 9.57 8.14
C ALA A 141 -4.50 10.71 8.14
N LEU A 142 -4.91 11.21 6.97
CA LEU A 142 -6.01 12.19 6.87
C LEU A 142 -7.36 11.58 7.22
N ALA A 143 -7.63 10.34 6.81
CA ALA A 143 -8.84 9.62 7.15
C ALA A 143 -8.98 9.40 8.66
N SER A 144 -7.85 9.27 9.37
CA SER A 144 -7.80 9.21 10.83
C SER A 144 -8.29 10.49 11.50
N TRP A 145 -8.26 11.61 10.77
CA TRP A 145 -8.80 12.90 11.21
C TRP A 145 -10.22 13.14 10.69
N SER A 146 -10.91 12.08 10.23
CA SER A 146 -12.25 12.13 9.66
C SER A 146 -12.38 13.01 8.41
N LEU A 147 -11.28 13.22 7.68
CA LEU A 147 -11.29 13.93 6.40
C LEU A 147 -11.59 12.96 5.25
N CYS A 148 -12.38 13.40 4.27
CA CYS A 148 -12.65 12.61 3.07
C CYS A 148 -11.45 12.69 2.12
N THR A 149 -10.83 11.56 1.80
CA THR A 149 -9.64 11.54 0.94
C THR A 149 -9.69 10.42 -0.10
N ILE A 150 -9.01 10.68 -1.21
CA ILE A 150 -8.57 9.67 -2.18
C ILE A 150 -7.06 9.75 -2.36
N ASP A 151 -6.47 8.68 -2.90
CA ASP A 151 -5.07 8.66 -3.22
C ASP A 151 -4.76 7.98 -4.56
N PHE A 152 -3.59 8.34 -5.10
CA PHE A 152 -3.07 7.81 -6.35
C PHE A 152 -1.80 6.99 -6.10
N PRO A 153 -1.92 5.79 -5.51
CA PRO A 153 -0.76 4.96 -5.27
C PRO A 153 -0.25 4.55 -6.66
N ASN A 154 0.99 4.97 -7.00
CA ASN A 154 1.63 4.88 -8.33
C ASN A 154 1.40 6.04 -9.32
N GLY A 155 0.76 7.14 -8.92
CA GLY A 155 0.28 8.17 -9.85
C GLY A 155 1.10 9.45 -10.02
N VAL A 156 2.33 9.56 -9.47
CA VAL A 156 3.20 10.74 -9.68
C VAL A 156 4.67 10.34 -9.87
#